data_AF-A0AA97E1W4-F1
#
_entry.id   AF-A0AA97E1W4-F1
#
_cell.length_a   1.000
_cell.length_b   1.000
_cell.length_c   1.000
_cell.angle_alpha   90.00
_cell.angle_beta   90.00
_cell.angle_gamma   90.00
#
_symmetry.space_group_name_H-M   'P 1'
#
loop_
_entity.id
_entity.type
_entity.pdbx_description
1 polymer ?
#
loop_
_entity_poly.entity_id
_entity_poly.type
_entity_poly.pdbx_seq_one_letter_code
_entity_poly.pdbx_strand_id
1 'polypeptide(L)'
;MYSDMGRVFASIIEDSVGWHETVCGNSHASHIEKRWGQRDYQNHRNDWMQNGTDALLVEMAKYGLTQADMTANLNLFSKVATDDLGNMVLVENNSPAGSNVTLRFEMDTLVMLHTCPHPLTDAESYPRKPVSIRLEKAAPVTEDDFCKNFRPENQRAFQNNELYYFGCEE
;
A
#
# COMPACT_ATOMS: atom_id res chain seq x y z
N MET A 1 -8.14 7.36 2.67
CA MET A 1 -6.86 7.00 3.32
C MET A 1 -6.34 8.23 4.03
N TYR A 2 -6.11 8.11 5.33
CA TYR A 2 -5.81 9.23 6.21
C TYR A 2 -4.32 9.31 6.51
N SER A 3 -3.83 10.52 6.72
CA SER A 3 -2.57 10.73 7.43
C SER A 3 -2.77 10.56 8.94
N ASP A 4 -1.66 10.41 9.66
CA ASP A 4 -1.60 10.45 11.13
C ASP A 4 -2.09 11.80 11.71
N MET A 5 -1.95 12.88 10.95
CA MET A 5 -2.47 14.22 11.28
C MET A 5 -3.95 14.42 10.86
N GLY A 6 -4.67 13.38 10.48
CA GLY A 6 -6.10 13.46 10.16
C GLY A 6 -6.43 14.21 8.87
N ARG A 7 -5.49 14.27 7.92
CA ARG A 7 -5.67 14.78 6.55
C ARG A 7 -5.99 13.61 5.61
N VAL A 8 -6.59 13.88 4.46
CA VAL A 8 -6.85 12.86 3.44
C VAL A 8 -5.68 12.85 2.45
N PHE A 9 -4.91 11.76 2.40
CA PHE A 9 -3.90 11.57 1.34
C PHE A 9 -4.55 11.16 0.02
N ALA A 10 -5.43 10.16 0.08
CA ALA A 10 -6.10 9.65 -1.11
C ALA A 10 -7.43 8.97 -0.83
N SER A 11 -8.30 8.97 -1.82
CA SER A 11 -9.59 8.29 -1.86
C SER A 11 -9.52 7.08 -2.79
N ILE A 12 -10.11 5.95 -2.39
CA ILE A 12 -10.36 4.82 -3.29
C ILE A 12 -11.68 5.12 -4.01
N ILE A 13 -11.61 5.49 -5.28
CA ILE A 13 -12.79 5.91 -6.07
C ILE A 13 -13.37 4.76 -6.90
N GLU A 14 -12.57 3.74 -7.19
CA GLU A 14 -13.00 2.49 -7.80
C GLU A 14 -12.22 1.33 -7.18
N ASP A 15 -12.91 0.23 -6.90
CA ASP A 15 -12.33 -0.99 -6.36
C ASP A 15 -13.09 -2.21 -6.89
N SER A 16 -12.39 -3.04 -7.65
CA SER A 16 -12.95 -4.29 -8.20
C SER A 16 -12.71 -5.52 -7.31
N VAL A 17 -11.95 -5.37 -6.22
CA VAL A 17 -11.56 -6.43 -5.29
C VAL A 17 -12.45 -6.41 -4.04
N GLY A 18 -12.69 -5.22 -3.50
CA GLY A 18 -13.50 -4.98 -2.30
C GLY A 18 -12.78 -5.27 -0.98
N TRP A 19 -11.53 -5.74 -1.01
CA TRP A 19 -10.73 -5.97 0.20
C TRP A 19 -9.22 -5.75 -0.04
N HIS A 20 -8.62 -5.00 0.87
CA HIS A 20 -7.19 -4.72 0.96
C HIS A 20 -6.72 -4.89 2.41
N GLU A 21 -5.46 -5.24 2.63
CA GLU A 21 -4.94 -5.66 3.94
C GLU A 21 -4.08 -4.54 4.56
N THR A 22 -4.25 -4.25 5.86
CA THR A 22 -3.64 -3.07 6.53
C THR A 22 -2.91 -3.41 7.84
N VAL A 23 -2.71 -4.69 8.16
CA VAL A 23 -2.31 -5.16 9.49
C VAL A 23 -0.95 -5.86 9.46
N CYS A 24 -0.68 -6.68 8.45
CA CYS A 24 0.46 -7.60 8.45
C CYS A 24 1.79 -6.94 8.08
N GLY A 25 1.76 -5.71 7.58
CA GLY A 25 2.96 -4.96 7.23
C GLY A 25 3.71 -5.56 6.03
N ASN A 26 5.04 -5.37 6.03
CA ASN A 26 5.93 -5.82 4.98
C ASN A 26 6.56 -7.20 5.28
N SER A 27 6.91 -7.95 4.23
CA SER A 27 7.81 -9.08 4.39
C SER A 27 9.22 -8.62 4.76
N HIS A 28 9.92 -9.35 5.62
CA HIS A 28 11.33 -9.14 5.96
C HIS A 28 12.24 -10.18 5.29
N ALA A 29 13.55 -9.93 5.26
CA ALA A 29 14.54 -10.86 4.70
C ALA A 29 14.45 -12.27 5.29
N SER A 30 14.19 -12.38 6.60
CA SER A 30 14.01 -13.66 7.31
C SER A 30 12.79 -14.45 6.81
N HIS A 31 11.72 -13.77 6.38
CA HIS A 31 10.54 -14.44 5.80
C HIS A 31 10.88 -15.09 4.47
N ILE A 32 11.64 -14.37 3.63
CA ILE A 32 12.09 -14.88 2.33
C ILE A 32 13.05 -16.04 2.52
N GLU A 33 14.04 -15.89 3.39
CA GLU A 33 15.06 -16.91 3.65
C GLU A 33 14.47 -18.21 4.18
N LYS A 34 13.56 -18.12 5.15
CA LYS A 34 12.88 -19.29 5.72
C LYS A 34 12.13 -20.11 4.67
N ARG A 35 11.71 -19.48 3.57
CA ARG A 35 10.71 -20.01 2.64
C ARG A 35 11.30 -20.44 1.31
N TRP A 36 12.20 -19.63 0.77
CA TRP A 36 12.82 -19.85 -0.54
C TRP A 36 14.35 -19.83 -0.49
N GLY A 37 14.95 -19.72 0.70
CA GLY A 37 16.39 -19.70 0.88
C GLY A 37 17.02 -18.31 0.83
N GLN A 38 18.30 -18.25 1.16
CA GLN A 38 19.03 -16.99 1.35
C GLN A 38 19.09 -16.15 0.08
N ARG A 39 19.05 -14.83 0.27
CA ARG A 39 19.19 -13.83 -0.79
C ARG A 39 20.65 -13.66 -1.14
N ASP A 40 21.01 -13.97 -2.39
CA ASP A 40 22.33 -13.69 -2.94
C ASP A 40 22.22 -13.10 -4.35
N TYR A 41 22.58 -11.82 -4.50
CA TYR A 41 22.58 -11.16 -5.80
C TYR A 41 23.66 -11.71 -6.74
N GLN A 42 24.82 -12.16 -6.22
CA GLN A 42 25.91 -12.65 -7.06
C GLN A 42 25.52 -13.95 -7.76
N ASN A 43 24.73 -14.80 -7.08
CA ASN A 43 24.24 -16.05 -7.63
C ASN A 43 22.91 -15.88 -8.40
N HIS A 44 21.99 -15.02 -7.92
CA HIS A 44 20.64 -14.93 -8.49
C HIS A 44 20.43 -13.75 -9.45
N ARG A 45 21.29 -12.71 -9.45
CA ARG A 45 21.16 -11.51 -10.29
C ARG A 45 19.75 -10.90 -10.22
N ASN A 46 19.09 -10.72 -11.37
CA ASN A 46 17.74 -10.15 -11.47
C ASN A 46 16.67 -11.08 -10.87
N ASP A 47 16.97 -12.37 -10.72
CA ASP A 47 16.07 -13.33 -10.10
C ASP A 47 16.17 -13.34 -8.58
N TRP A 48 16.99 -12.47 -7.98
CA TRP A 48 17.07 -12.38 -6.53
C TRP A 48 15.71 -12.13 -5.87
N MET A 49 15.46 -12.85 -4.79
CA MET A 49 14.19 -12.87 -4.08
C MET A 49 14.17 -11.71 -3.08
N GLN A 50 13.45 -10.64 -3.40
CA GLN A 50 13.40 -9.44 -2.55
C GLN A 50 12.35 -9.54 -1.44
N ASN A 51 12.48 -8.70 -0.42
CA ASN A 51 11.46 -8.49 0.61
C ASN A 51 10.99 -7.03 0.59
N GLY A 52 9.73 -6.80 0.96
CA GLY A 52 9.10 -5.49 0.96
C GLY A 52 9.80 -4.45 1.82
N THR A 53 10.31 -4.82 3.01
CA THR A 53 11.00 -3.88 3.91
C THR A 53 12.24 -3.28 3.25
N ASP A 54 13.14 -4.12 2.75
CA ASP A 54 14.35 -3.61 2.09
C ASP A 54 14.04 -2.87 0.79
N ALA A 55 13.03 -3.33 0.04
CA ALA A 55 12.60 -2.65 -1.18
C ALA A 55 12.09 -1.23 -0.87
N LEU A 56 11.28 -1.05 0.17
CA LEU A 56 10.82 0.27 0.61
C LEU A 56 11.98 1.13 1.08
N LEU A 57 12.91 0.61 1.90
CA LEU A 57 14.05 1.39 2.37
C LEU A 57 14.92 1.93 1.22
N VAL A 58 15.09 1.15 0.16
CA VAL A 58 15.81 1.60 -1.05
C VAL A 58 15.07 2.73 -1.76
N GLU A 59 13.74 2.64 -1.89
CA GLU A 59 12.94 3.70 -2.50
C GLU A 59 12.87 4.96 -1.62
N MET A 60 12.72 4.79 -0.30
CA MET A 60 12.70 5.85 0.71
C MET A 60 13.99 6.68 0.71
N ALA A 61 15.14 6.01 0.61
CA ALA A 61 16.44 6.66 0.63
C ALA A 61 16.63 7.68 -0.51
N LYS A 62 15.95 7.49 -1.66
CA LYS A 62 15.98 8.43 -2.80
C LYS A 62 15.39 9.80 -2.46
N TYR A 63 14.55 9.85 -1.42
CA TYR A 63 13.89 11.06 -0.93
C TYR A 63 14.44 11.52 0.42
N GLY A 64 15.59 10.99 0.85
CA GLY A 64 16.20 11.34 2.14
C GLY A 64 15.47 10.77 3.36
N LEU A 65 14.53 9.85 3.15
CA LEU A 65 13.81 9.17 4.23
C LEU A 65 14.58 7.95 4.72
N THR A 66 14.42 7.63 5.99
CA THR A 66 15.13 6.58 6.71
C THR A 66 14.15 5.54 7.24
N GLN A 67 14.67 4.47 7.87
CA GLN A 67 13.84 3.48 8.54
C GLN A 67 12.94 4.09 9.64
N ALA A 68 13.36 5.20 10.26
CA ALA A 68 12.55 5.87 11.29
C ALA A 68 11.27 6.50 10.71
N ASP A 69 11.25 6.80 9.41
CA ASP A 69 10.13 7.39 8.69
C ASP A 69 9.16 6.33 8.13
N MET A 70 9.49 5.05 8.28
CA MET A 70 8.69 3.95 7.72
C MET A 70 7.48 3.68 8.62
N THR A 71 6.29 3.86 8.07
CA THR A 71 5.01 3.65 8.74
C THR A 71 4.31 2.38 8.25
N ALA A 72 3.13 2.07 8.79
CA ALA A 72 2.32 0.94 8.34
C ALA A 72 1.92 1.11 6.86
N ASN A 73 2.15 0.07 6.05
CA ASN A 73 1.79 0.07 4.64
C ASN A 73 0.37 -0.46 4.41
N LEU A 74 -0.17 -0.17 3.22
CA LEU A 74 -1.38 -0.80 2.71
C LEU A 74 -0.99 -1.90 1.73
N ASN A 75 -1.30 -3.15 2.06
CA ASN A 75 -1.13 -4.31 1.19
C ASN A 75 -2.34 -4.39 0.22
N LEU A 76 -2.28 -3.60 -0.86
CA LEU A 76 -3.30 -3.61 -1.90
C LEU A 76 -3.45 -5.01 -2.52
N PHE A 77 -4.67 -5.37 -2.94
CA PHE A 77 -5.04 -6.65 -3.57
C PHE A 77 -4.97 -7.88 -2.65
N SER A 78 -4.44 -7.73 -1.43
CA SER A 78 -4.31 -8.82 -0.45
C SER A 78 -5.49 -8.83 0.51
N LYS A 79 -5.83 -10.01 1.02
CA LYS A 79 -6.81 -10.19 2.09
C LYS A 79 -6.28 -11.18 3.11
N VAL A 80 -6.41 -10.83 4.38
CA VAL A 80 -6.13 -11.73 5.49
C VAL A 80 -7.42 -11.98 6.25
N ALA A 81 -7.63 -13.23 6.63
CA ALA A 81 -8.73 -13.67 7.48
C ALA A 81 -8.17 -14.22 8.79
N THR A 82 -8.95 -14.09 9.86
CA THR A 82 -8.65 -14.69 11.16
C THR A 82 -9.52 -15.92 11.38
N ASP A 83 -8.96 -16.97 11.97
CA ASP A 83 -9.75 -18.07 12.53
C ASP A 83 -10.24 -17.76 13.96
N ASP A 84 -11.01 -18.68 14.54
CA ASP A 84 -11.56 -18.55 15.90
C ASP A 84 -10.50 -18.49 17.01
N LEU A 85 -9.25 -18.86 16.70
CA LEU A 85 -8.10 -18.80 17.61
C LEU A 85 -7.28 -17.52 17.41
N GLY A 86 -7.67 -16.66 16.46
CA GLY A 86 -6.97 -15.44 16.12
C GLY A 86 -5.74 -15.63 15.20
N ASN A 87 -5.56 -16.82 14.63
CA ASN A 87 -4.49 -17.03 13.64
C ASN A 87 -4.86 -16.29 12.35
N MET A 88 -3.89 -15.55 11.81
CA MET A 88 -4.05 -14.82 10.55
C MET A 88 -3.57 -15.66 9.37
N VAL A 89 -4.40 -15.76 8.34
CA VAL A 89 -4.09 -16.51 7.11
C VAL A 89 -4.34 -15.62 5.90
N LEU A 90 -3.40 -15.61 4.95
CA LEU A 90 -3.59 -14.95 3.66
C LEU A 90 -4.65 -15.72 2.85
N VAL A 91 -5.67 -15.01 2.39
CA VAL A 91 -6.71 -15.58 1.53
C VAL A 91 -6.21 -15.61 0.10
N GLU A 92 -5.96 -16.81 -0.41
CA GLU A 92 -5.56 -17.03 -1.78
C GLU A 92 -6.64 -16.61 -2.78
N ASN A 93 -6.22 -16.20 -3.98
CA ASN A 93 -7.09 -15.79 -5.09
C ASN A 93 -8.08 -14.63 -4.78
N ASN A 94 -7.80 -13.81 -3.75
CA ASN A 94 -8.62 -12.62 -3.44
C ASN A 94 -8.71 -11.63 -4.62
N SER A 95 -7.62 -11.49 -5.38
CA SER A 95 -7.48 -10.56 -6.50
C SER A 95 -7.09 -11.32 -7.78
N PRO A 96 -8.05 -11.70 -8.64
CA PRO A 96 -7.74 -12.30 -9.93
C PRO A 96 -7.02 -11.32 -10.86
N ALA A 97 -6.34 -11.85 -11.88
CA ALA A 97 -5.70 -11.02 -12.90
C ALA A 97 -6.75 -10.13 -13.60
N GLY A 98 -6.42 -8.85 -13.77
CA GLY A 98 -7.35 -7.83 -14.29
C GLY A 98 -8.09 -7.04 -13.21
N SER A 99 -8.02 -7.46 -11.93
CA SER A 99 -8.43 -6.61 -10.82
C SER A 99 -7.66 -5.28 -10.82
N ASN A 100 -8.37 -4.23 -10.47
CA ASN A 100 -7.89 -2.87 -10.36
C ASN A 100 -8.46 -2.15 -9.13
N VAL A 101 -7.72 -1.13 -8.71
CA VAL A 101 -8.11 -0.13 -7.71
C VAL A 101 -7.67 1.23 -8.25
N THR A 102 -8.55 2.23 -8.17
CA THR A 102 -8.26 3.60 -8.62
C THR A 102 -8.18 4.51 -7.41
N LEU A 103 -7.04 5.18 -7.26
CA LEU A 103 -6.77 6.13 -6.19
C LEU A 103 -6.82 7.56 -6.73
N ARG A 104 -7.59 8.43 -6.07
CA ARG A 104 -7.50 9.89 -6.26
C ARG A 104 -6.72 10.50 -5.11
N PHE A 105 -5.62 11.18 -5.41
CA PHE A 105 -4.85 11.91 -4.39
C PHE A 105 -5.51 13.25 -4.09
N GLU A 106 -5.79 13.49 -2.80
CA GLU A 106 -6.52 14.66 -2.31
C GLU A 106 -5.59 15.75 -1.75
N MET A 107 -4.29 15.49 -1.81
CA MET A 107 -3.19 16.41 -1.56
C MET A 107 -1.92 15.88 -2.21
N ASP A 108 -0.88 16.71 -2.33
CA ASP A 108 0.43 16.31 -2.81
C ASP A 108 0.97 15.16 -1.96
N THR A 109 1.20 14.02 -2.61
CA THR A 109 1.50 12.76 -1.92
C THR A 109 2.66 12.06 -2.62
N LEU A 110 3.67 11.70 -1.85
CA LEU A 110 4.72 10.79 -2.29
C LEU A 110 4.26 9.34 -2.08
N VAL A 111 4.29 8.55 -3.15
CA VAL A 111 3.83 7.15 -3.14
C VAL A 111 5.00 6.23 -3.41
N MET A 112 5.20 5.25 -2.54
CA MET A 112 6.22 4.22 -2.69
C MET A 112 5.54 2.85 -2.77
N LEU A 113 5.95 2.05 -3.75
CA LEU A 113 5.32 0.78 -4.08
C LEU A 113 6.38 -0.31 -4.25
N HIS A 114 6.04 -1.53 -3.85
CA HIS A 114 6.77 -2.73 -4.23
C HIS A 114 5.79 -3.86 -4.54
N THR A 115 6.26 -4.87 -5.26
CA THR A 115 5.49 -6.09 -5.58
C THR A 115 6.05 -7.33 -4.87
N CYS A 116 6.91 -7.13 -3.86
CA CYS A 116 7.43 -8.22 -3.03
C CYS A 116 6.31 -9.04 -2.36
N PRO A 117 6.56 -10.32 -2.03
CA PRO A 117 5.54 -11.21 -1.48
C PRO A 117 4.97 -10.70 -0.16
N HIS A 118 3.68 -10.97 0.07
CA HIS A 118 3.02 -10.71 1.34
C HIS A 118 3.69 -11.53 2.48
N PRO A 119 3.87 -10.99 3.70
CA PRO A 119 4.54 -11.68 4.80
C PRO A 119 3.92 -13.03 5.19
N LEU A 120 2.60 -13.19 4.99
CA LEU A 120 1.86 -14.43 5.27
C LEU A 120 1.67 -15.36 4.06
N THR A 121 2.30 -15.10 2.92
CA THR A 121 2.13 -15.96 1.73
C THR A 121 2.59 -17.39 1.98
N ASP A 122 1.83 -18.35 1.46
CA ASP A 122 2.14 -19.77 1.57
C ASP A 122 2.65 -20.43 0.26
N ALA A 123 2.83 -19.64 -0.81
CA ALA A 123 3.29 -20.07 -2.13
C ALA A 123 4.61 -20.89 -2.17
N GLU A 124 4.59 -22.02 -2.88
CA GLU A 124 5.74 -22.93 -3.02
C GLU A 124 6.96 -22.26 -3.67
N SER A 125 6.72 -21.39 -4.67
CA SER A 125 7.76 -20.62 -5.35
C SER A 125 7.61 -19.12 -5.08
N TYR A 126 8.69 -18.37 -5.20
CA TYR A 126 8.67 -16.92 -5.00
C TYR A 126 7.68 -16.25 -5.96
N PRO A 127 6.58 -15.66 -5.49
CA PRO A 127 5.53 -15.16 -6.36
C PRO A 127 6.01 -13.90 -7.10
N ARG A 128 5.85 -13.92 -8.43
CA ARG A 128 6.12 -12.76 -9.31
C ARG A 128 4.82 -12.36 -9.99
N LYS A 129 4.12 -11.39 -9.40
CA LYS A 129 2.84 -10.86 -9.90
C LYS A 129 3.04 -9.41 -10.34
N PRO A 130 3.17 -9.13 -11.66
CA PRO A 130 3.36 -7.76 -12.13
C PRO A 130 2.10 -6.92 -11.90
N VAL A 131 2.31 -5.63 -11.62
CA VAL A 131 1.24 -4.63 -11.46
C VAL A 131 1.47 -3.53 -12.50
N SER A 132 0.42 -3.15 -13.22
CA SER A 132 0.45 -2.00 -14.13
C SER A 132 0.01 -0.75 -13.37
N ILE A 133 0.70 0.37 -13.61
CA ILE A 133 0.35 1.67 -13.05
C ILE A 133 -0.03 2.60 -14.19
N ARG A 134 -1.17 3.28 -14.04
CA ARG A 134 -1.62 4.36 -14.92
C ARG A 134 -1.78 5.62 -14.09
N LEU A 135 -1.22 6.72 -14.58
CA LEU A 135 -1.35 8.03 -13.96
C LEU A 135 -2.16 8.93 -14.86
N GLU A 136 -3.14 9.61 -14.29
CA GLU A 136 -3.96 10.58 -15.00
C GLU A 136 -4.38 11.72 -14.08
N LYS A 137 -4.76 12.85 -14.68
CA LYS A 137 -5.25 13.99 -13.90
C LYS A 137 -6.67 13.67 -13.41
N ALA A 138 -6.82 13.61 -12.09
CA ALA A 138 -8.12 13.37 -11.48
C ALA A 138 -9.09 14.54 -11.72
N ALA A 139 -10.38 14.22 -11.78
CA ALA A 139 -11.42 15.24 -11.69
C ALA A 139 -11.39 15.91 -10.31
N PRO A 140 -11.72 17.22 -10.22
CA PRO A 140 -11.83 17.89 -8.93
C PRO A 140 -12.87 17.21 -8.02
N VAL A 141 -12.63 17.28 -6.71
CA VAL A 141 -13.62 16.86 -5.70
C VAL A 141 -14.83 17.80 -5.76
N THR A 142 -16.02 17.24 -5.87
CA THR A 142 -17.29 18.00 -5.87
C THR A 142 -17.95 18.00 -4.49
N GLU A 143 -18.96 18.85 -4.29
CA GLU A 143 -19.70 18.88 -3.02
C GLU A 143 -20.50 17.60 -2.73
N ASP A 144 -20.92 16.87 -3.77
CA ASP A 144 -21.65 15.61 -3.70
C ASP A 144 -20.74 14.37 -3.78
N ASP A 145 -19.42 14.54 -3.73
CA ASP A 145 -18.45 13.45 -3.83
C ASP A 145 -18.70 12.35 -2.79
N PHE A 146 -18.77 11.09 -3.25
CA PHE A 146 -19.08 9.96 -2.39
C PHE A 146 -18.01 9.77 -1.30
N CYS A 147 -16.73 9.82 -1.66
CA CYS A 147 -15.64 9.64 -0.70
C CYS A 147 -15.63 10.75 0.34
N LYS A 148 -15.87 12.01 -0.06
CA LYS A 148 -16.02 13.16 0.86
C LYS A 148 -17.18 12.98 1.82
N ASN A 149 -18.33 12.47 1.35
CA ASN A 149 -19.58 12.47 2.10
C ASN A 149 -19.95 11.13 2.76
N PHE A 150 -19.21 10.05 2.53
CA PHE A 150 -19.55 8.72 3.05
C PHE A 150 -19.64 8.68 4.58
N ARG A 151 -18.80 9.46 5.28
CA ARG A 151 -18.81 9.60 6.74
C ARG A 151 -18.49 11.05 7.15
N PRO A 152 -19.04 11.56 8.26
CA PRO A 152 -18.72 12.90 8.78
C PRO A 152 -17.21 13.11 9.04
N GLU A 153 -16.49 12.05 9.41
CA GLU A 153 -15.04 12.04 9.58
C GLU A 153 -14.30 12.45 8.30
N ASN A 154 -14.80 12.00 7.14
CA ASN A 154 -14.18 12.29 5.85
C ASN A 154 -14.27 13.80 5.58
N GLN A 155 -15.43 14.42 5.77
CA GLN A 155 -15.60 15.87 5.59
C GLN A 155 -14.65 16.69 6.47
N ARG A 156 -14.49 16.31 7.75
CA ARG A 156 -13.53 16.96 8.65
C ARG A 156 -12.08 16.82 8.17
N ALA A 157 -11.73 15.65 7.62
CA ALA A 157 -10.39 15.44 7.08
C ALA A 157 -10.12 16.21 5.79
N PHE A 158 -11.13 16.36 4.91
CA PHE A 158 -11.02 17.26 3.75
C PHE A 158 -10.85 18.72 4.17
N GLN A 159 -11.58 19.17 5.20
CA GLN A 159 -11.35 20.49 5.81
C GLN A 159 -9.92 20.64 6.36
N ASN A 160 -9.35 19.59 6.94
CA ASN A 160 -7.95 19.61 7.38
C ASN A 160 -6.95 19.74 6.21
N ASN A 161 -7.28 19.23 5.02
CA ASN A 161 -6.47 19.48 3.81
C ASN A 161 -6.54 20.96 3.42
N GLU A 162 -7.74 21.54 3.38
CA GLU A 162 -7.95 22.96 3.06
C GLU A 162 -7.17 23.87 4.03
N LEU A 163 -7.25 23.61 5.34
CA LEU A 163 -6.51 24.35 6.36
C LEU A 163 -4.99 24.23 6.20
N TYR A 164 -4.49 23.05 5.80
CA TYR A 164 -3.07 22.86 5.55
C TYR A 164 -2.58 23.74 4.40
N TYR A 165 -3.29 23.73 3.27
CA TYR A 165 -2.93 24.55 2.11
C TYR A 165 -3.09 26.04 2.37
N PHE A 166 -4.14 26.45 3.09
CA PHE A 166 -4.29 27.84 3.52
C PHE A 166 -3.08 28.35 4.32
N GLY A 167 -2.48 27.50 5.15
CA GLY A 167 -1.26 27.83 5.90
C GLY A 167 0.03 27.78 5.09
N CYS A 168 0.01 27.25 3.87
CA CYS A 168 1.18 27.17 2.97
C CYS A 168 1.23 28.33 1.94
N GLU A 169 0.12 29.05 1.75
CA GLU A 169 0.07 30.26 0.94
C GLU A 169 0.62 31.45 1.75
N GLU A 170 1.94 31.65 1.71
CA GLU A 170 2.62 32.92 2.07
C GLU A 170 2.90 33.79 0.84
#